data_AF-A0A242UA91-F1
#
_entry.id   AF-A0A242UA91-F1
#
_cell.length_a   1.000
_cell.length_b   1.000
_cell.length_c   1.000
_cell.angle_alpha   90.00
_cell.angle_beta   90.00
_cell.angle_gamma   90.00
#
_symmetry.space_group_name_H-M   'P 1'
#
loop_
_entity.id
_entity.type
_entity.pdbx_description
1 polymer ?
#
loop_
_entity_poly.entity_id
_entity_poly.type
_entity_poly.pdbx_seq_one_letter_code
_entity_poly.pdbx_strand_id
1 'polypeptide(L)'
;MNKNPVDDLYQEVASVIAEMKRNGDAPPVRIKSCLEHLRSGLEYLANDIYDKLTNIPENQRKDIYFPYGKPVFIEKYLSRLSTSHETIQILREFLTSIQPYHTGEEWLVMMCNLTNDAKHRRPIPLDKEEVITSQTISAGGVNLIHIAGAGTGRVQFEGCIVNGRPLQDFVYDNGKITSSGIGIPASLNITKEKKIRFHGHDYEVIPFLEKCFNELHIFIKKGYSILRDLT
;
A
#
# COMPACT_ATOMS: atom_id res chain seq x y z
N MET A 1 -25.25 14.06 11.33
CA MET A 1 -24.75 13.27 10.19
C MET A 1 -24.62 11.84 10.67
N ASN A 2 -25.44 10.93 10.16
CA ASN A 2 -25.29 9.50 10.45
C ASN A 2 -23.92 9.04 9.94
N LYS A 3 -23.24 8.16 10.70
CA LYS A 3 -22.01 7.50 10.28
C LYS A 3 -22.16 7.05 8.83
N ASN A 4 -21.30 7.56 7.95
CA ASN A 4 -21.30 7.14 6.56
C ASN A 4 -20.84 5.67 6.55
N PRO A 5 -21.54 4.72 5.90
CA PRO A 5 -21.03 3.36 5.70
C PRO A 5 -19.59 3.32 5.16
N VAL A 6 -19.19 4.36 4.42
CA VAL A 6 -17.81 4.57 3.98
C VAL A 6 -16.84 4.77 5.15
N ASP A 7 -17.19 5.51 6.21
CA ASP A 7 -16.29 5.75 7.34
C ASP A 7 -15.94 4.43 8.06
N ASP A 8 -16.91 3.53 8.24
CA ASP A 8 -16.70 2.22 8.86
C ASP A 8 -15.77 1.35 7.98
N LEU A 9 -15.94 1.39 6.65
CA LEU A 9 -15.03 0.71 5.71
C LEU A 9 -13.58 1.22 5.84
N TYR A 10 -13.40 2.53 5.95
CA TYR A 10 -12.06 3.13 6.08
C TYR A 10 -11.42 2.82 7.42
N GLN A 11 -12.20 2.79 8.51
CA GLN A 11 -11.70 2.36 9.81
C GLN A 11 -11.19 0.92 9.80
N GLU A 12 -11.92 0.01 9.14
CA GLU A 12 -11.48 -1.38 8.98
C GLU A 12 -10.18 -1.47 8.17
N VAL A 13 -10.10 -0.78 7.03
CA VAL A 13 -8.87 -0.76 6.20
C VAL A 13 -7.68 -0.22 6.99
N ALA A 14 -7.85 0.88 7.72
CA ALA A 14 -6.79 1.46 8.55
C ALA A 14 -6.31 0.49 9.63
N SER A 15 -7.24 -0.21 10.29
CA SER A 15 -6.93 -1.23 11.30
C SER A 15 -6.11 -2.38 10.71
N VAL A 16 -6.53 -2.91 9.56
CA VAL A 16 -5.84 -4.01 8.88
C VAL A 16 -4.45 -3.60 8.40
N ILE A 17 -4.28 -2.41 7.83
CA ILE A 17 -2.97 -1.88 7.43
C ILE A 17 -2.05 -1.78 8.66
N ALA A 18 -2.55 -1.24 9.78
CA ALA A 18 -1.76 -1.11 11.00
C ALA A 18 -1.35 -2.49 11.56
N GLU A 19 -2.23 -3.49 11.48
CA GLU A 19 -1.92 -4.86 11.87
C GLU A 19 -0.84 -5.48 10.97
N MET A 20 -0.97 -5.36 9.64
CA MET A 20 0.02 -5.87 8.69
C MET A 20 1.41 -5.26 8.94
N LYS A 21 1.46 -3.95 9.22
CA LYS A 21 2.70 -3.25 9.57
C LYS A 21 3.35 -3.79 10.84
N ARG A 22 2.56 -3.97 11.91
CA ARG A 22 3.07 -4.47 13.19
C ARG A 22 3.61 -5.90 13.07
N ASN A 23 2.93 -6.73 12.30
CA ASN A 23 3.25 -8.16 12.20
C ASN A 23 4.28 -8.46 11.10
N GLY A 24 4.53 -7.53 10.17
CA GLY A 24 5.40 -7.77 9.01
C GLY A 24 4.87 -8.86 8.07
N ASP A 25 3.54 -9.06 8.05
CA ASP A 25 2.85 -10.05 7.23
C ASP A 25 1.65 -9.43 6.52
N ALA A 26 1.31 -9.95 5.34
CA ALA A 26 0.19 -9.48 4.54
C ALA A 26 -0.62 -10.69 4.02
N PRO A 27 -1.55 -11.22 4.83
CA PRO A 27 -2.35 -12.37 4.44
C PRO A 27 -3.23 -12.05 3.21
N PRO A 28 -3.28 -12.90 2.17
CA PRO A 28 -4.05 -12.65 0.94
C PRO A 28 -5.52 -12.30 1.18
N VAL A 29 -6.16 -12.94 2.16
CA VAL A 29 -7.56 -12.69 2.53
C VAL A 29 -7.75 -11.26 3.06
N ARG A 30 -6.81 -10.78 3.88
CA ARG A 30 -6.83 -9.43 4.43
C ARG A 30 -6.56 -8.37 3.37
N ILE A 31 -5.62 -8.64 2.45
CA ILE A 31 -5.35 -7.77 1.30
C ILE A 31 -6.60 -7.64 0.42
N LYS A 32 -7.25 -8.77 0.10
CA LYS A 32 -8.50 -8.80 -0.66
C LYS A 32 -9.58 -7.95 -0.01
N SER A 33 -9.83 -8.17 1.28
CA SER A 33 -10.82 -7.39 2.04
C SER A 33 -10.51 -5.89 2.02
N CYS A 34 -9.24 -5.49 2.19
CA CYS A 34 -8.86 -4.07 2.10
C CYS A 34 -9.19 -3.48 0.73
N LEU A 35 -8.79 -4.15 -0.35
CA LEU A 35 -9.04 -3.69 -1.72
C LEU A 35 -10.55 -3.59 -2.00
N GLU A 36 -11.35 -4.57 -1.55
CA GLU A 36 -12.81 -4.56 -1.69
C GLU A 36 -13.45 -3.39 -0.93
N HIS A 37 -13.02 -3.11 0.31
CA HIS A 37 -13.53 -1.98 1.09
C HIS A 37 -13.16 -0.63 0.47
N LEU A 38 -11.90 -0.47 0.02
CA LEU A 38 -11.44 0.72 -0.68
C LEU A 38 -12.27 0.99 -1.95
N ARG A 39 -12.50 -0.05 -2.75
CA ARG A 39 -13.36 0.06 -3.94
C ARG A 39 -14.80 0.38 -3.57
N SER A 40 -15.38 -0.29 -2.57
CA SER A 40 -16.75 -0.01 -2.12
C SER A 40 -16.94 1.47 -1.74
N GLY A 41 -15.93 2.12 -1.16
CA GLY A 41 -15.97 3.56 -0.91
C GLY A 41 -16.20 4.40 -2.17
N LEU A 42 -15.52 4.06 -3.28
CA LEU A 42 -15.75 4.69 -4.58
C LEU A 42 -17.14 4.40 -5.13
N GLU A 43 -17.59 3.14 -5.01
CA GLU A 43 -18.92 2.75 -5.48
C GLU A 43 -20.01 3.49 -4.71
N TYR A 44 -19.91 3.63 -3.38
CA TYR A 44 -20.84 4.41 -2.57
C TYR A 44 -20.91 5.86 -3.04
N LEU A 45 -19.76 6.53 -3.22
CA LEU A 45 -19.75 7.91 -3.71
C LEU A 45 -20.41 8.04 -5.10
N ALA A 46 -20.13 7.13 -6.02
CA ALA A 46 -20.73 7.16 -7.35
C ALA A 46 -22.26 6.92 -7.31
N ASN A 47 -22.72 6.05 -6.42
CA ASN A 47 -24.14 5.79 -6.22
C ASN A 47 -24.83 7.00 -5.57
N ASP A 48 -24.23 7.61 -4.55
CA ASP A 48 -24.79 8.77 -3.85
C ASP A 48 -24.88 10.02 -4.76
N ILE A 49 -23.85 10.26 -5.60
CA ILE A 49 -23.90 11.31 -6.63
C ILE A 49 -25.05 11.04 -7.60
N TYR A 50 -25.19 9.80 -8.06
CA TYR A 50 -26.23 9.42 -9.00
C TYR A 50 -27.62 9.60 -8.37
N ASP A 51 -27.84 9.10 -7.16
CA ASP A 51 -29.13 9.15 -6.48
C ASP A 51 -29.52 10.59 -6.12
N LYS A 52 -28.56 11.45 -5.76
CA LYS A 52 -28.86 12.86 -5.50
C LYS A 52 -29.20 13.64 -6.77
N LEU A 53 -28.59 13.30 -7.91
CA LEU A 53 -28.68 14.09 -9.15
C LEU A 53 -29.53 13.45 -10.24
N THR A 54 -30.19 12.33 -9.94
CA THR A 54 -31.17 11.71 -10.84
C THR A 54 -32.49 11.52 -10.10
N ASN A 55 -33.58 11.98 -10.72
CA ASN A 55 -34.94 11.70 -10.25
C ASN A 55 -35.49 10.46 -10.97
N ILE A 56 -34.88 9.30 -10.72
CA ILE A 56 -35.31 8.02 -11.29
C ILE A 56 -35.95 7.18 -10.18
N PRO A 57 -37.15 6.62 -10.39
CA PRO A 57 -37.77 5.68 -9.46
C PRO A 57 -36.86 4.47 -9.15
N GLU A 58 -36.87 3.99 -7.91
CA GLU A 58 -35.99 2.90 -7.45
C GLU A 58 -36.10 1.63 -8.32
N ASN A 59 -37.31 1.30 -8.80
CA ASN A 59 -37.55 0.15 -9.68
C ASN A 59 -36.99 0.31 -11.11
N GLN A 60 -36.52 1.49 -11.48
CA GLN A 60 -35.87 1.79 -12.77
C GLN A 60 -34.39 2.14 -12.61
N ARG A 61 -33.88 2.10 -11.36
CA ARG A 61 -32.51 2.40 -11.03
C ARG A 61 -31.59 1.33 -11.62
N LYS A 62 -30.56 1.77 -12.34
CA LYS A 62 -29.54 0.88 -12.92
C LYS A 62 -28.40 0.69 -11.95
N ASP A 63 -27.64 -0.39 -12.13
CA ASP A 63 -26.37 -0.55 -11.43
C ASP A 63 -25.39 0.56 -11.84
N ILE A 64 -24.88 1.25 -10.83
CA ILE A 64 -23.94 2.35 -10.98
C ILE A 64 -22.60 1.91 -10.38
N TYR A 65 -21.56 2.08 -11.20
CA TYR A 65 -20.19 1.84 -10.80
C TYR A 65 -19.38 3.13 -10.93
N PHE A 66 -18.39 3.27 -10.05
CA PHE A 66 -17.44 4.37 -10.13
C PHE A 66 -16.71 4.33 -11.48
N PRO A 67 -16.68 5.45 -12.23
CA PRO A 67 -15.98 5.51 -13.51
C PRO A 67 -14.47 5.67 -13.29
N TYR A 68 -13.65 4.71 -13.74
CA TYR A 68 -12.19 4.79 -13.62
C TYR A 68 -11.44 4.35 -14.89
N GLY A 69 -10.24 4.88 -15.08
CA GLY A 69 -9.26 4.43 -16.06
C GLY A 69 -9.27 5.17 -17.40
N LYS A 70 -10.43 5.34 -18.04
CA LYS A 70 -10.53 6.02 -19.35
C LYS A 70 -11.51 7.20 -19.32
N PRO A 71 -11.22 8.31 -20.03
CA PRO A 71 -12.11 9.48 -20.09
C PRO A 71 -13.55 9.13 -20.50
N VAL A 72 -13.71 8.22 -21.47
CA VAL A 72 -15.03 7.77 -21.94
C VAL A 72 -15.94 7.22 -20.83
N PHE A 73 -15.37 6.65 -19.76
CA PHE A 73 -16.15 6.14 -18.64
C PHE A 73 -16.69 7.26 -17.76
N ILE A 74 -15.91 8.34 -17.57
CA ILE A 74 -16.39 9.56 -16.90
C ILE A 74 -17.55 10.16 -17.69
N GLU A 75 -17.37 10.35 -19.00
CA GLU A 75 -18.41 10.91 -19.87
C GLU A 75 -19.70 10.10 -19.84
N LYS A 76 -19.58 8.77 -19.95
CA LYS A 76 -20.73 7.87 -19.90
C LYS A 76 -21.43 7.87 -18.55
N TYR A 77 -20.71 8.14 -17.46
CA TYR A 77 -21.31 8.28 -16.13
C TYR A 77 -22.04 9.62 -16.02
N LEU A 78 -21.38 10.73 -16.37
CA LEU A 78 -21.94 12.08 -16.31
C LEU A 78 -23.17 12.24 -17.20
N SER A 79 -23.20 11.61 -18.38
CA SER A 79 -24.34 11.67 -19.30
C SER A 79 -25.62 11.02 -18.75
N ARG A 80 -25.53 10.31 -17.62
CA ARG A 80 -26.68 9.69 -16.95
C ARG A 80 -27.27 10.57 -15.86
N LEU A 81 -26.60 11.66 -15.51
CA LEU A 81 -27.05 12.58 -14.46
C LEU A 81 -28.04 13.59 -15.04
N SER A 82 -29.09 13.89 -14.28
CA SER A 82 -30.15 14.83 -14.68
C SER A 82 -29.97 16.15 -13.92
N THR A 83 -28.92 16.90 -14.24
CA THR A 83 -28.52 18.12 -13.52
C THR A 83 -28.02 19.22 -14.47
N SER A 84 -27.69 20.40 -13.92
CA SER A 84 -27.22 21.56 -14.69
C SER A 84 -25.85 21.33 -15.34
N HIS A 85 -25.56 22.11 -16.39
CA HIS A 85 -24.27 22.05 -17.06
C HIS A 85 -23.12 22.40 -16.11
N GLU A 86 -23.31 23.40 -15.24
CA GLU A 86 -22.33 23.80 -14.22
C GLU A 86 -22.01 22.64 -13.27
N THR A 87 -23.03 21.93 -12.81
CA THR A 87 -22.85 20.77 -11.92
C THR A 87 -22.09 19.65 -12.62
N ILE A 88 -22.39 19.39 -13.89
CA ILE A 88 -21.65 18.41 -14.71
C ILE A 88 -20.17 18.79 -14.83
N GLN A 89 -19.84 20.08 -15.01
CA GLN A 89 -18.44 20.51 -15.09
C GLN A 89 -17.70 20.33 -13.75
N ILE A 90 -18.32 20.71 -12.63
CA ILE A 90 -17.74 20.50 -11.29
C ILE A 90 -17.45 19.01 -11.06
N LEU A 91 -18.41 18.14 -11.37
CA LEU A 91 -18.23 16.69 -11.21
C LEU A 91 -17.20 16.11 -12.18
N ARG A 92 -17.11 16.63 -13.40
CA ARG A 92 -16.10 16.22 -14.37
C ARG A 92 -14.70 16.53 -13.85
N GLU A 93 -14.45 17.76 -13.42
CA GLU A 93 -13.17 18.15 -12.84
C GLU A 93 -12.83 17.31 -11.61
N PHE A 94 -13.81 17.10 -10.73
CA PHE A 94 -13.63 16.24 -9.56
C PHE A 94 -13.30 14.80 -9.94
N LEU A 95 -14.13 14.13 -10.73
CA LEU A 95 -13.96 12.71 -11.08
C LEU A 95 -12.71 12.46 -11.93
N THR A 96 -12.29 13.42 -12.75
CA THR A 96 -11.05 13.33 -13.54
C THR A 96 -9.80 13.55 -12.69
N SER A 97 -9.88 14.29 -11.59
CA SER A 97 -8.73 14.65 -10.76
C SER A 97 -7.96 13.46 -10.16
N ILE A 98 -8.60 12.30 -10.00
CA ILE A 98 -7.99 11.07 -9.47
C ILE A 98 -7.51 10.10 -10.55
N GLN A 99 -7.84 10.38 -11.82
CA GLN A 99 -7.64 9.43 -12.91
C GLN A 99 -6.18 9.42 -13.38
N PRO A 100 -5.66 8.28 -13.86
CA PRO A 100 -4.26 8.16 -14.27
C PRO A 100 -3.86 9.16 -15.37
N TYR A 101 -4.77 9.47 -16.30
CA TYR A 101 -4.51 10.44 -17.36
C TYR A 101 -4.46 11.91 -16.86
N HIS A 102 -4.77 12.15 -15.59
CA HIS A 102 -4.64 13.45 -14.93
C HIS A 102 -3.50 13.46 -13.91
N THR A 103 -3.35 12.39 -13.12
CA THR A 103 -2.34 12.29 -12.06
C THR A 103 -0.98 11.78 -12.56
N GLY A 104 -0.95 11.09 -13.70
CA GLY A 104 0.21 10.33 -14.17
C GLY A 104 0.45 9.02 -13.41
N GLU A 105 -0.45 8.62 -12.50
CA GLU A 105 -0.26 7.47 -11.63
C GLU A 105 -1.33 6.37 -11.84
N GLU A 106 -0.88 5.13 -12.01
CA GLU A 106 -1.73 3.98 -12.35
C GLU A 106 -2.36 3.26 -11.13
N TRP A 107 -2.16 3.77 -9.91
CA TRP A 107 -2.54 3.06 -8.69
C TRP A 107 -4.06 2.79 -8.60
N LEU A 108 -4.89 3.72 -9.07
CA LEU A 108 -6.36 3.58 -9.06
C LEU A 108 -6.80 2.42 -9.95
N VAL A 109 -6.27 2.36 -11.17
CA VAL A 109 -6.57 1.31 -12.14
C VAL A 109 -6.09 -0.04 -11.62
N MET A 110 -4.89 -0.09 -11.06
CA MET A 110 -4.34 -1.29 -10.44
C MET A 110 -5.23 -1.78 -9.29
N MET A 111 -5.61 -0.90 -8.36
CA MET A 111 -6.45 -1.24 -7.21
C MET A 111 -7.80 -1.80 -7.68
N CYS A 112 -8.46 -1.14 -8.62
CA CYS A 112 -9.73 -1.61 -9.16
C CYS A 112 -9.60 -2.94 -9.93
N ASN A 113 -8.52 -3.16 -10.68
CA ASN A 113 -8.28 -4.41 -11.39
C ASN A 113 -8.01 -5.58 -10.41
N LEU A 114 -7.18 -5.37 -9.38
CA LEU A 114 -6.90 -6.39 -8.37
C LEU A 114 -8.17 -6.87 -7.65
N THR A 115 -9.13 -5.97 -7.41
CA THR A 115 -10.45 -6.38 -6.87
C THR A 115 -11.28 -7.20 -7.84
N ASN A 116 -11.18 -6.94 -9.15
CA ASN A 116 -11.87 -7.74 -10.17
C ASN A 116 -11.25 -9.14 -10.29
N ASP A 117 -9.92 -9.23 -10.31
CA ASP A 117 -9.20 -10.49 -10.42
C ASP A 117 -9.51 -11.40 -9.22
N ALA A 118 -9.52 -10.82 -8.01
CA ALA A 118 -9.88 -11.52 -6.77
C ALA A 118 -11.35 -11.99 -6.72
N LYS A 119 -12.24 -11.41 -7.54
CA LYS A 119 -13.65 -11.85 -7.69
C LYS A 119 -13.78 -13.00 -8.69
N HIS A 120 -12.96 -13.04 -9.73
CA HIS A 120 -13.17 -13.97 -10.84
C HIS A 120 -12.28 -15.22 -10.81
N ARG A 121 -11.00 -15.16 -10.45
CA ARG A 121 -10.11 -16.35 -10.44
C ARG A 121 -8.87 -16.18 -9.54
N ARG A 122 -8.66 -17.16 -8.64
CA ARG A 122 -7.42 -17.43 -7.84
C ARG A 122 -7.10 -16.42 -6.72
N PRO A 123 -6.43 -16.86 -5.62
CA PRO A 123 -5.91 -15.94 -4.61
C PRO A 123 -5.01 -14.88 -5.26
N ILE A 124 -5.03 -13.65 -4.73
CA ILE A 124 -4.17 -12.55 -5.21
C ILE A 124 -2.72 -13.07 -5.27
N PRO A 125 -2.08 -13.05 -6.45
CA PRO A 125 -0.74 -13.60 -6.58
C PRO A 125 0.27 -12.66 -5.93
N LEU A 126 1.04 -13.19 -4.98
CA LEU A 126 2.01 -12.44 -4.19
C LEU A 126 3.39 -13.07 -4.29
N ASP A 127 4.40 -12.23 -4.50
CA ASP A 127 5.80 -12.62 -4.43
C ASP A 127 6.38 -12.22 -3.06
N LYS A 128 7.14 -13.12 -2.45
CA LYS A 128 7.83 -12.88 -1.17
C LYS A 128 9.33 -12.76 -1.42
N GLU A 129 9.90 -11.65 -0.99
CA GLU A 129 11.33 -11.35 -1.13
C GLU A 129 11.93 -11.09 0.26
N GLU A 130 13.08 -11.68 0.56
CA GLU A 130 13.85 -11.35 1.76
C GLU A 130 14.98 -10.37 1.39
N VAL A 131 14.95 -9.18 1.96
CA VAL A 131 15.97 -8.15 1.73
C VAL A 131 16.79 -7.98 3.00
N ILE A 132 18.12 -8.09 2.89
CA ILE A 132 19.02 -7.79 4.01
C ILE A 132 19.03 -6.27 4.20
N THR A 133 18.62 -5.80 5.38
CA THR A 133 18.54 -4.36 5.69
C THR A 133 19.68 -3.88 6.55
N SER A 134 20.27 -4.76 7.35
CA SER A 134 21.52 -4.46 8.05
C SER A 134 22.24 -5.72 8.52
N GLN A 135 23.52 -5.56 8.83
CA GLN A 135 24.32 -6.57 9.50
C GLN A 135 25.07 -5.93 10.65
N THR A 136 25.23 -6.66 11.75
CA THR A 136 25.97 -6.21 12.93
C THR A 136 26.99 -7.26 13.34
N ILE A 137 28.23 -6.84 13.55
CA ILE A 137 29.27 -7.68 14.14
C ILE A 137 29.45 -7.28 15.59
N SER A 138 29.33 -8.25 16.49
CA SER A 138 29.50 -8.03 17.93
C SER A 138 30.44 -9.06 18.55
N ALA A 139 31.10 -8.69 19.64
CA ALA A 139 31.93 -9.59 20.42
C ALA A 139 31.86 -9.21 21.89
N GLY A 140 31.81 -10.19 22.79
CA GLY A 140 31.84 -9.95 24.24
C GLY A 140 30.71 -9.03 24.76
N GLY A 141 29.57 -8.97 24.07
CA GLY A 141 28.46 -8.07 24.41
C GLY A 141 28.59 -6.64 23.89
N VAL A 142 29.60 -6.33 23.08
CA VAL A 142 29.81 -5.00 22.46
C VAL A 142 29.55 -5.07 20.96
N ASN A 143 28.79 -4.11 20.42
CA ASN A 143 28.63 -3.93 18.97
C ASN A 143 29.88 -3.26 18.40
N LEU A 144 30.56 -3.92 17.47
CA LEU A 144 31.81 -3.47 16.88
C LEU A 144 31.59 -2.75 15.55
N ILE A 145 30.74 -3.32 14.68
CA ILE A 145 30.49 -2.80 13.33
C ILE A 145 28.99 -2.88 13.03
N HIS A 146 28.48 -1.82 12.40
CA HIS A 146 27.18 -1.81 11.75
C HIS A 146 27.36 -1.62 10.23
N ILE A 147 26.73 -2.48 9.44
CA ILE A 147 26.79 -2.48 7.98
C ILE A 147 25.37 -2.29 7.46
N ALA A 148 25.15 -1.23 6.68
CA ALA A 148 23.85 -0.95 6.07
C ALA A 148 23.57 -1.89 4.89
N GLY A 149 22.36 -2.43 4.82
CA GLY A 149 21.89 -3.32 3.75
C GLY A 149 22.67 -4.62 3.64
N ALA A 150 22.70 -5.17 2.42
CA ALA A 150 23.43 -6.39 2.11
C ALA A 150 24.95 -6.26 2.23
N GLY A 151 25.49 -5.02 2.29
CA GLY A 151 26.90 -4.75 2.59
C GLY A 151 27.89 -5.51 1.72
N THR A 152 28.39 -4.90 0.64
CA THR A 152 29.46 -5.52 -0.15
C THR A 152 30.80 -4.98 0.32
N GLY A 153 31.79 -5.87 0.49
CA GLY A 153 33.13 -5.49 0.90
C GLY A 153 33.80 -6.47 1.86
N ARG A 154 35.07 -6.18 2.14
CA ARG A 154 35.95 -6.97 3.00
C ARG A 154 36.56 -6.08 4.08
N VAL A 155 36.43 -6.47 5.35
CA VAL A 155 37.01 -5.77 6.50
C VAL A 155 37.71 -6.78 7.40
N GLN A 156 38.91 -6.46 7.85
CA GLN A 156 39.77 -7.36 8.63
C GLN A 156 40.15 -6.69 9.96
N PHE A 157 40.03 -7.44 11.04
CA PHE A 157 40.38 -7.03 12.41
C PHE A 157 41.41 -7.99 12.95
N GLU A 158 42.54 -7.46 13.40
CA GLU A 158 43.63 -8.22 13.97
C GLU A 158 44.12 -7.59 15.27
N GLY A 159 44.50 -8.41 16.25
CA GLY A 159 45.09 -7.96 17.52
C GLY A 159 44.15 -7.11 18.38
N CYS A 160 42.84 -7.26 18.19
CA CYS A 160 41.84 -6.45 18.89
C CYS A 160 41.60 -6.94 20.32
N ILE A 161 41.20 -6.03 21.21
CA ILE A 161 40.86 -6.32 22.60
C ILE A 161 39.45 -5.80 22.88
N VAL A 162 38.59 -6.65 23.44
CA VAL A 162 37.22 -6.28 23.86
C VAL A 162 37.05 -6.64 25.33
N ASN A 163 36.59 -5.68 26.14
CA ASN A 163 36.44 -5.84 27.59
C ASN A 163 37.73 -6.35 28.29
N GLY A 164 38.88 -5.85 27.85
CA GLY A 164 40.19 -6.23 28.40
C GLY A 164 40.66 -7.65 28.06
N ARG A 165 39.96 -8.37 27.17
CA ARG A 165 40.32 -9.71 26.72
C ARG A 165 40.61 -9.72 25.21
N PRO A 166 41.56 -10.55 24.73
CA PRO A 166 41.79 -10.70 23.30
C PRO A 166 40.50 -11.10 22.55
N LEU A 167 40.23 -10.41 21.45
CA LEU A 167 39.24 -10.78 20.44
C LEU A 167 39.93 -11.68 19.41
N GLN A 168 39.24 -12.70 18.91
CA GLN A 168 39.74 -13.45 17.75
C GLN A 168 39.90 -12.54 16.54
N ASP A 169 41.00 -12.69 15.83
CA ASP A 169 41.18 -12.02 14.54
C ASP A 169 40.10 -12.53 13.60
N PHE A 170 39.46 -11.62 12.86
CA PHE A 170 38.41 -11.99 11.94
C PHE A 170 38.40 -11.15 10.67
N VAL A 171 37.95 -11.79 9.58
CA VAL A 171 37.69 -11.16 8.30
C VAL A 171 36.21 -11.26 8.02
N TYR A 172 35.55 -10.11 7.93
CA TYR A 172 34.28 -9.98 7.25
C TYR A 172 34.51 -9.93 5.74
N ASP A 173 33.78 -10.74 4.98
CA ASP A 173 33.79 -10.74 3.52
C ASP A 173 32.38 -11.04 3.00
N ASN A 174 31.72 -10.02 2.43
CA ASN A 174 30.43 -10.12 1.75
C ASN A 174 29.38 -10.97 2.51
N GLY A 175 29.13 -10.61 3.77
CA GLY A 175 28.13 -11.26 4.60
C GLY A 175 28.58 -12.56 5.29
N LYS A 176 29.89 -12.84 5.30
CA LYS A 176 30.48 -13.96 6.03
C LYS A 176 31.58 -13.48 6.94
N ILE A 177 31.75 -14.15 8.08
CA ILE A 177 32.90 -13.94 8.96
C ILE A 177 33.73 -15.21 8.97
N THR A 178 35.03 -15.05 8.81
CA THR A 178 36.02 -16.11 9.07
C THR A 178 36.92 -15.64 10.21
N SER A 179 37.06 -16.48 11.23
CA SER A 179 37.80 -16.14 12.45
C SER A 179 39.03 -17.04 12.61
N SER A 180 40.06 -16.52 13.26
CA SER A 180 41.29 -17.25 13.58
C SER A 180 41.85 -16.83 14.94
N GLY A 181 42.78 -17.64 15.47
CA GLY A 181 43.44 -17.35 16.74
C GLY A 181 42.60 -17.66 17.98
N ILE A 182 43.11 -17.22 19.14
CA ILE A 182 42.55 -17.50 20.47
C ILE A 182 42.02 -16.18 21.06
N GLY A 183 40.75 -16.17 21.47
CA GLY A 183 40.11 -14.99 22.04
C GLY A 183 38.59 -15.13 22.12
N ILE A 184 37.91 -14.05 22.48
CA ILE A 184 36.46 -13.95 22.38
C ILE A 184 36.06 -14.01 20.90
N PRO A 185 35.06 -14.82 20.49
CA PRO A 185 34.63 -14.88 19.11
C PRO A 185 33.78 -13.66 18.71
N ALA A 186 33.91 -13.22 17.47
CA ALA A 186 32.97 -12.30 16.83
C ALA A 186 31.73 -13.04 16.31
N SER A 187 30.57 -12.40 16.41
CA SER A 187 29.27 -12.92 15.97
C SER A 187 28.69 -12.01 14.88
N LEU A 188 28.26 -12.60 13.75
CA LEU A 188 27.50 -11.89 12.71
C LEU A 188 26.01 -12.05 12.97
N ASN A 189 25.32 -10.92 13.09
CA ASN A 189 23.86 -10.89 13.08
C ASN A 189 23.40 -10.22 11.78
N ILE A 190 22.54 -10.90 11.01
CA ILE A 190 21.97 -10.39 9.76
C ILE A 190 20.50 -10.10 9.99
N THR A 191 20.10 -8.84 9.83
CA THR A 191 18.70 -8.42 9.87
C THR A 191 18.14 -8.43 8.46
N LYS A 192 17.00 -9.10 8.28
CA LYS A 192 16.28 -9.16 7.02
C LYS A 192 14.86 -8.61 7.19
N GLU A 193 14.38 -7.91 6.17
CA GLU A 193 12.97 -7.56 6.02
C GLU A 193 12.32 -8.45 4.98
N LYS A 194 11.07 -8.83 5.25
CA LYS A 194 10.23 -9.55 4.28
C LYS A 194 9.42 -8.52 3.51
N LYS A 195 9.69 -8.43 2.21
CA LYS A 195 8.88 -7.64 1.29
C LYS A 195 7.86 -8.56 0.62
N ILE A 196 6.62 -8.10 0.57
CA ILE A 196 5.53 -8.78 -0.12
C ILE A 196 5.11 -7.86 -1.27
N ARG A 197 5.15 -8.36 -2.49
CA ARG A 197 4.81 -7.61 -3.71
C ARG A 197 3.64 -8.26 -4.42
N PHE A 198 2.89 -7.47 -5.19
CA PHE A 198 1.93 -8.03 -6.15
C PHE A 198 2.69 -8.65 -7.32
N HIS A 199 2.34 -9.88 -7.70
CA HIS A 199 3.05 -10.58 -8.76
C HIS A 199 3.02 -9.79 -10.07
N GLY A 200 4.20 -9.60 -10.68
CA GLY A 200 4.35 -8.83 -11.92
C GLY A 200 4.24 -7.31 -11.75
N HIS A 201 4.27 -6.80 -10.52
CA HIS A 201 4.24 -5.37 -10.23
C HIS A 201 5.35 -4.97 -9.25
N ASP A 202 5.89 -3.75 -9.43
CA ASP A 202 6.93 -3.21 -8.53
C ASP A 202 6.39 -2.74 -7.17
N TYR A 203 5.07 -2.81 -6.98
CA TYR A 203 4.41 -2.35 -5.77
C TYR A 203 4.54 -3.36 -4.61
N GLU A 204 5.16 -2.91 -3.53
CA GLU A 204 5.05 -3.55 -2.23
C GLU A 204 3.62 -3.40 -1.70
N VAL A 205 3.05 -4.49 -1.17
CA VAL A 205 1.63 -4.60 -0.82
C VAL A 205 1.22 -3.56 0.22
N ILE A 206 1.94 -3.47 1.34
CA ILE A 206 1.56 -2.58 2.44
C ILE A 206 1.66 -1.10 2.00
N PRO A 207 2.79 -0.61 1.43
CA PRO A 207 2.86 0.75 0.90
C PRO A 207 1.81 1.07 -0.16
N PHE A 208 1.46 0.11 -1.01
CA PHE A 208 0.41 0.30 -2.01
C PHE A 208 -0.98 0.46 -1.39
N LEU A 209 -1.34 -0.38 -0.41
CA LEU A 209 -2.62 -0.27 0.29
C LEU A 209 -2.73 1.07 1.05
N GLU A 210 -1.63 1.52 1.66
CA GLU A 210 -1.57 2.84 2.30
C GLU A 210 -1.77 3.99 1.33
N LYS A 211 -1.10 3.94 0.18
CA LYS A 211 -1.30 4.93 -0.88
C LYS A 211 -2.76 4.97 -1.29
N CYS A 212 -3.36 3.83 -1.59
CA CYS A 212 -4.77 3.76 -1.96
C CYS A 212 -5.68 4.32 -0.86
N PHE A 213 -5.43 3.95 0.40
CA PHE A 213 -6.19 4.45 1.55
C PHE A 213 -6.13 5.97 1.66
N ASN A 214 -4.93 6.56 1.63
CA ASN A 214 -4.74 8.00 1.80
C ASN A 214 -5.37 8.80 0.67
N GLU A 215 -5.09 8.43 -0.58
CA GLU A 215 -5.59 9.13 -1.76
C GLU A 215 -7.12 9.05 -1.85
N LEU A 216 -7.70 7.86 -1.65
CA LEU A 216 -9.15 7.70 -1.71
C LEU A 216 -9.85 8.36 -0.52
N HIS A 217 -9.25 8.39 0.68
CA HIS A 217 -9.84 9.05 1.84
C HIS A 217 -10.00 10.56 1.58
N ILE A 218 -8.98 11.20 1.01
CA ILE A 218 -9.00 12.61 0.62
C ILE A 218 -10.05 12.82 -0.49
N PHE A 219 -10.00 11.99 -1.53
CA PHE A 219 -10.91 12.09 -2.67
C PHE A 219 -12.38 11.96 -2.27
N ILE A 220 -12.72 10.94 -1.48
CA ILE A 220 -14.10 10.70 -1.07
C ILE A 220 -14.62 11.81 -0.15
N LYS A 221 -13.80 12.29 0.80
CA LYS A 221 -14.16 13.45 1.63
C LYS A 221 -14.46 14.68 0.79
N LYS A 222 -13.63 14.95 -0.23
CA LYS A 222 -13.87 16.04 -1.19
C LYS A 222 -15.17 15.82 -1.97
N GLY A 223 -15.42 14.61 -2.45
CA GLY A 223 -16.65 14.25 -3.17
C GLY A 223 -17.91 14.49 -2.35
N TYR A 224 -17.94 14.04 -1.09
CA TYR A 224 -19.06 14.32 -0.20
C TYR A 224 -19.19 15.79 0.20
N SER A 225 -18.09 16.56 0.21
CA SER A 225 -18.18 18.01 0.37
C SER A 225 -18.87 18.66 -0.82
N ILE A 226 -18.41 18.37 -2.04
CA ILE A 226 -19.03 18.84 -3.28
C ILE A 226 -20.51 18.48 -3.30
N LEU A 227 -20.83 17.22 -2.95
CA LEU A 227 -22.22 16.76 -2.95
C LEU A 227 -23.10 17.53 -1.96
N ARG A 228 -22.57 17.98 -0.81
CA ARG A 228 -23.31 18.84 0.13
C ARG A 228 -23.50 20.27 -0.40
N ASP A 229 -22.56 20.77 -1.17
CA ASP A 229 -22.59 22.15 -1.68
C ASP A 229 -23.46 22.29 -2.95
N LEU A 230 -23.76 21.19 -3.63
CA LEU A 230 -24.70 21.13 -4.76
C LEU A 230 -26.19 21.20 -4.33
N THR A 231 -26.48 21.73 -3.14
CA THR A 231 -27.84 21.86 -2.57
C THR A 231 -28.25 23.31 -2.41
#